data_AF-A0A1W9IYD4-F1
#
_entry.id   AF-A0A1W9IYD4-F1
#
_cell.length_a   1.000
_cell.length_b   1.000
_cell.length_c   1.000
_cell.angle_alpha   90.00
_cell.angle_beta   90.00
_cell.angle_gamma   90.00
#
_symmetry.space_group_name_H-M   'P 1'
#
loop_
_entity.id
_entity.type
_entity.pdbx_description
1 polymer ?
#
loop_
_entity_poly.entity_id
_entity_poly.type
_entity_poly.pdbx_seq_one_letter_code
_entity_poly.pdbx_strand_id
1 'polypeptide(L)'
;MKLANESTAGVWAPLPAGLDGLMARLETLSLGPMFAAERDRALRQALRPYFEFAGNAPLPPFAQEADLATLTIYADYYPQDGQLTLIEQVRDVVTEHIPEEERAWMDPLKHSYMDLVEILPGSEVKEKWACRSLGNGRVYQAQGGDFSRGLQVGQVLLTRFVQQPGDPETNEVVLAGSALLLTPEEGKTLYDAVCALRRQREINAGSFELGDWHEFAKRFGHELLWVYSQMRLRALYQVVAGIRYCRPDGQPYLYSFALYEHREFKFLRETVSGMSGLDPDPATVHTSGGSGARMRWVQYGSVEAGNPAVVTRLTLTSTQLWVETDSRERLDTLKHQLASALGFSLHFLGEATVPPPHLLSEEELDAEQPVRVVVTQEQDATLLQAFLERAYLDWTDREAPVLGGKTPRHAATTKEGREQVARLLDEMEQNDLGWSHIGRPAFDYNVLRGHVGIDEVRCENTPTERTR
;
A
#
# COMPACT_ATOMS: atom_id res chain seq x y z
N MET A 1 3.43 12.92 2.46
CA MET A 1 3.99 12.21 1.27
C MET A 1 3.18 12.51 -0.01
N LYS A 2 3.56 13.55 -0.76
CA LYS A 2 2.75 14.11 -1.86
C LYS A 2 2.53 13.18 -3.06
N LEU A 3 3.49 12.30 -3.39
CA LEU A 3 3.38 11.41 -4.57
C LEU A 3 2.18 10.45 -4.52
N ALA A 4 1.62 10.16 -3.35
CA ALA A 4 0.47 9.28 -3.21
C ALA A 4 -0.87 10.03 -3.24
N ASN A 5 -0.86 11.37 -3.17
CA ASN A 5 -2.07 12.18 -3.09
C ASN A 5 -2.45 12.78 -4.46
N GLU A 6 -3.65 12.45 -4.96
CA GLU A 6 -4.16 12.92 -6.25
C GLU A 6 -4.41 14.44 -6.28
N SER A 7 -4.89 15.02 -5.18
CA SER A 7 -5.28 16.43 -5.15
C SER A 7 -4.10 17.39 -5.27
N THR A 8 -2.89 16.90 -5.05
CA THR A 8 -1.63 17.66 -5.21
C THR A 8 -0.75 17.15 -6.35
N ALA A 9 -1.21 16.13 -7.09
CA ALA A 9 -0.40 15.40 -8.05
C ALA A 9 -0.07 16.19 -9.32
N GLY A 10 -0.91 17.15 -9.72
CA GLY A 10 -0.75 17.82 -11.01
C GLY A 10 -1.61 19.05 -11.22
N VAL A 11 -1.43 19.65 -12.39
CA VAL A 11 -2.18 20.82 -12.87
C VAL A 11 -2.62 20.61 -14.30
N TRP A 12 -3.71 21.29 -14.67
CA TRP A 12 -4.15 21.41 -16.06
C TRP A 12 -3.92 22.83 -16.57
N ALA A 13 -3.43 22.92 -17.80
CA ALA A 13 -3.22 24.16 -18.52
C ALA A 13 -4.18 24.23 -19.72
N PRO A 14 -4.81 25.40 -19.97
CA PRO A 14 -5.63 25.58 -21.15
C PRO A 14 -4.76 25.47 -22.41
N LEU A 15 -5.29 24.79 -23.42
CA LEU A 15 -4.66 24.67 -24.73
C LEU A 15 -5.01 25.87 -25.60
N PRO A 16 -4.06 26.40 -26.42
CA PRO A 16 -4.40 27.32 -27.50
C PRO A 16 -5.40 26.68 -28.47
N ALA A 17 -6.35 27.44 -29.01
CA ALA A 17 -7.47 26.92 -29.80
C ALA A 17 -7.05 25.97 -30.94
N GLY A 18 -6.00 26.30 -31.69
CA GLY A 18 -5.48 25.42 -32.76
C GLY A 18 -4.89 24.10 -32.25
N LEU A 19 -4.22 24.11 -31.10
CA LEU A 19 -3.68 22.90 -30.47
C LEU A 19 -4.80 22.06 -29.85
N ASP A 20 -5.79 22.71 -29.22
CA ASP A 20 -6.97 22.07 -28.64
C ASP A 20 -7.78 21.31 -29.72
N GLY A 21 -8.06 21.98 -30.84
CA GLY A 21 -8.74 21.37 -31.99
C GLY A 21 -7.98 20.17 -32.55
N LEU A 22 -6.65 20.28 -32.69
CA LEU A 22 -5.81 19.17 -33.15
C LEU A 22 -5.83 17.99 -32.16
N MET A 23 -5.75 18.25 -30.85
CA MET A 23 -5.82 17.21 -29.82
C MET A 23 -7.19 16.52 -29.80
N ALA A 24 -8.28 17.27 -29.91
CA ALA A 24 -9.64 16.72 -29.96
C ALA A 24 -9.85 15.81 -31.20
N ARG A 25 -9.27 16.20 -32.35
CA ARG A 25 -9.27 15.38 -33.56
C ARG A 25 -8.50 14.07 -33.36
N LEU A 26 -7.30 14.15 -32.79
CA LEU A 26 -6.47 12.97 -32.49
C LEU A 26 -7.17 12.03 -31.50
N GLU A 27 -7.80 12.57 -30.46
CA GLU A 27 -8.60 11.77 -29.50
C GLU A 27 -9.72 11.02 -30.24
N THR A 28 -10.53 11.74 -31.03
CA THR A 28 -11.64 11.14 -31.79
C THR A 28 -11.17 10.01 -32.71
N LEU A 29 -10.06 10.22 -33.41
CA LEU A 29 -9.47 9.20 -34.28
C LEU A 29 -8.98 7.99 -33.48
N SER A 30 -8.29 8.22 -32.37
CA SER A 30 -7.73 7.15 -31.54
C SER A 30 -8.79 6.25 -30.89
N LEU A 31 -10.00 6.79 -30.65
CA LEU A 31 -11.16 6.05 -30.15
C LEU A 31 -11.89 5.27 -31.25
N GLY A 32 -11.59 5.56 -32.52
CA GLY A 32 -12.18 4.88 -33.67
C GLY A 32 -11.79 3.40 -33.72
N PRO A 33 -12.62 2.54 -34.35
CA PRO A 33 -12.41 1.09 -34.38
C PRO A 33 -11.09 0.67 -35.04
N MET A 34 -10.54 1.49 -35.93
CA MET A 34 -9.24 1.22 -36.57
C MET A 34 -8.07 1.36 -35.58
N PHE A 35 -8.15 2.30 -34.64
CA PHE A 35 -7.04 2.66 -33.75
C PHE A 35 -7.25 2.21 -32.30
N ALA A 36 -8.44 1.73 -31.95
CA ALA A 36 -8.76 1.31 -30.58
C ALA A 36 -7.78 0.25 -30.03
N ALA A 37 -7.35 -0.69 -30.87
CA ALA A 37 -6.38 -1.71 -30.46
C ALA A 37 -4.96 -1.15 -30.25
N GLU A 38 -4.55 -0.18 -31.07
CA GLU A 38 -3.27 0.51 -30.93
C GLU A 38 -3.28 1.41 -29.69
N ARG A 39 -4.37 2.14 -29.47
CA ARG A 39 -4.61 2.94 -28.26
C ARG A 39 -4.50 2.08 -27.00
N ASP A 40 -5.16 0.92 -26.94
CA ASP A 40 -5.08 0.01 -25.80
C ASP A 40 -3.63 -0.48 -25.56
N ARG A 41 -2.92 -0.89 -26.61
CA ARG A 41 -1.51 -1.32 -26.49
C ARG A 41 -0.59 -0.20 -26.02
N ALA A 42 -0.77 1.00 -26.55
CA ALA A 42 0.02 2.17 -26.20
C ALA A 42 -0.24 2.61 -24.76
N LEU A 43 -1.50 2.63 -24.30
CA LEU A 43 -1.84 2.92 -22.90
C LEU A 43 -1.29 1.85 -21.96
N ARG A 44 -1.42 0.57 -22.32
CA ARG A 44 -0.81 -0.55 -21.55
C ARG A 44 0.71 -0.44 -21.49
N GLN A 45 1.33 0.07 -22.55
CA GLN A 45 2.75 0.35 -22.54
C GLN A 45 3.05 1.54 -21.62
N ALA A 46 2.39 2.68 -21.76
CA ALA A 46 2.71 3.89 -20.99
C ALA A 46 2.39 3.76 -19.49
N LEU A 47 1.34 3.02 -19.15
CA LEU A 47 0.87 2.81 -17.79
C LEU A 47 1.20 1.39 -17.29
N ARG A 48 2.22 0.75 -17.87
CA ARG A 48 2.60 -0.65 -17.60
C ARG A 48 2.67 -0.99 -16.11
N PRO A 49 3.26 -0.16 -15.22
CA PRO A 49 3.34 -0.51 -13.80
C PRO A 49 1.97 -0.70 -13.12
N TYR A 50 0.91 -0.07 -13.62
CA TYR A 50 -0.45 -0.29 -13.12
C TYR A 50 -1.07 -1.60 -13.66
N PHE A 51 -0.62 -2.12 -14.80
CA PHE A 51 -1.13 -3.36 -15.38
C PHE A 51 -0.35 -4.61 -14.94
N GLU A 52 0.91 -4.48 -14.54
CA GLU A 52 1.76 -5.60 -14.08
C GLU A 52 1.17 -6.33 -12.86
N PHE A 53 0.31 -5.68 -12.09
CA PHE A 53 -0.36 -6.28 -10.92
C PHE A 53 -1.57 -7.17 -11.26
N ALA A 54 -1.77 -7.58 -12.53
CA ALA A 54 -2.81 -8.54 -12.95
C ALA A 54 -4.24 -8.20 -12.44
N GLY A 55 -4.58 -6.92 -12.35
CA GLY A 55 -5.87 -6.43 -11.86
C GLY A 55 -5.91 -6.08 -10.36
N ASN A 56 -4.83 -6.33 -9.61
CA ASN A 56 -4.68 -5.98 -8.19
C ASN A 56 -3.77 -4.78 -7.98
N ALA A 57 -3.71 -3.84 -8.94
CA ALA A 57 -2.96 -2.62 -8.73
C ALA A 57 -3.52 -1.90 -7.50
N PRO A 58 -2.67 -1.53 -6.53
CA PRO A 58 -3.17 -0.94 -5.29
C PRO A 58 -3.81 0.44 -5.52
N LEU A 59 -3.48 1.11 -6.64
CA LEU A 59 -4.05 2.39 -7.04
C LEU A 59 -4.22 2.49 -8.57
N PRO A 60 -5.27 3.16 -9.06
CA PRO A 60 -5.35 3.58 -10.46
C PRO A 60 -4.35 4.71 -10.77
N PRO A 61 -3.96 4.95 -12.04
CA PRO A 61 -3.21 6.15 -12.42
C PRO A 61 -4.00 7.42 -12.10
N PHE A 62 -3.31 8.51 -11.75
CA PHE A 62 -3.96 9.81 -11.65
C PHE A 62 -4.46 10.30 -13.02
N ALA A 63 -5.46 11.19 -13.01
CA ALA A 63 -5.98 11.78 -14.24
C ALA A 63 -4.88 12.41 -15.12
N GLN A 64 -3.94 13.16 -14.53
CA GLN A 64 -2.83 13.79 -15.27
C GLN A 64 -1.83 12.76 -15.79
N GLU A 65 -1.60 11.63 -15.10
CA GLU A 65 -0.79 10.53 -15.63
C GLU A 65 -1.45 9.90 -16.86
N ALA A 66 -2.76 9.69 -16.81
CA ALA A 66 -3.54 9.15 -17.92
C ALA A 66 -3.56 10.12 -19.12
N ASP A 67 -3.68 11.43 -18.88
CA ASP A 67 -3.60 12.46 -19.90
C ASP A 67 -2.21 12.45 -20.58
N LEU A 68 -1.12 12.43 -19.81
CA LEU A 68 0.24 12.34 -20.35
C LEU A 68 0.49 11.04 -21.11
N ALA A 69 -0.03 9.92 -20.63
CA ALA A 69 0.02 8.64 -21.33
C ALA A 69 -0.69 8.72 -22.69
N THR A 70 -1.82 9.43 -22.75
CA THR A 70 -2.58 9.65 -23.98
C THR A 70 -1.77 10.46 -25.00
N LEU A 71 -0.99 11.45 -24.59
CA LEU A 71 -0.10 12.18 -25.49
C LEU A 71 0.96 11.30 -26.16
N THR A 72 1.36 10.20 -25.52
CA THR A 72 2.29 9.22 -26.11
C THR A 72 1.68 8.58 -27.35
N ILE A 73 0.38 8.26 -27.32
CA ILE A 73 -0.36 7.68 -28.46
C ILE A 73 -0.34 8.61 -29.66
N TYR A 74 -0.52 9.90 -29.39
CA TYR A 74 -0.67 10.89 -30.45
C TYR A 74 0.60 11.07 -31.28
N ALA A 75 1.76 11.12 -30.63
CA ALA A 75 2.97 11.63 -31.27
C ALA A 75 4.22 10.74 -31.14
N ASP A 76 4.21 9.70 -30.29
CA ASP A 76 5.42 8.93 -29.97
C ASP A 76 5.25 7.41 -30.10
N TYR A 77 4.01 6.90 -30.09
CA TYR A 77 3.76 5.47 -30.24
C TYR A 77 3.92 5.01 -31.69
N TYR A 78 4.91 4.16 -31.92
CA TYR A 78 5.09 3.46 -33.20
C TYR A 78 4.52 2.04 -33.11
N PRO A 79 3.45 1.74 -33.85
CA PRO A 79 2.90 0.39 -33.93
C PRO A 79 3.94 -0.64 -34.42
N GLN A 80 3.84 -1.87 -33.92
CA GLN A 80 4.78 -2.96 -34.24
C GLN A 80 4.72 -3.43 -35.70
N ASP A 81 3.66 -3.06 -36.42
CA ASP A 81 3.46 -3.37 -37.84
C ASP A 81 4.12 -2.34 -38.77
N GLY A 82 4.83 -1.35 -38.23
CA GLY A 82 5.57 -0.35 -38.99
C GLY A 82 4.72 0.82 -39.49
N GLN A 83 3.49 0.96 -38.99
CA GLN A 83 2.67 2.14 -39.27
C GLN A 83 3.27 3.42 -38.69
N LEU A 84 2.87 4.55 -39.28
CA LEU A 84 3.23 5.89 -38.81
C LEU A 84 2.51 6.21 -37.49
N THR A 85 3.03 7.17 -36.73
CA THR A 85 2.36 7.69 -35.53
C THR A 85 1.01 8.31 -35.90
N LEU A 86 0.08 8.42 -34.94
CA LEU A 86 -1.27 8.92 -35.21
C LEU A 86 -1.26 10.32 -35.84
N ILE A 87 -0.40 11.22 -35.35
CA ILE A 87 -0.24 12.57 -35.91
C ILE A 87 0.30 12.55 -37.35
N GLU A 88 1.19 11.63 -37.69
CA GLU A 88 1.69 11.46 -39.05
C GLU A 88 0.62 10.88 -39.97
N GLN A 89 -0.23 9.98 -39.48
CA GLN A 89 -1.37 9.48 -40.24
C GLN A 89 -2.39 10.60 -40.52
N VAL A 90 -2.64 11.50 -39.57
CA VAL A 90 -3.46 12.70 -39.81
C VAL A 90 -2.83 13.60 -40.87
N ARG A 91 -1.50 13.72 -40.90
CA ARG A 91 -0.79 14.54 -41.88
C ARG A 91 -0.80 13.94 -43.29
N ASP A 92 -0.58 12.63 -43.38
CA ASP A 92 -0.19 11.96 -44.63
C ASP A 92 -1.32 11.12 -45.24
N VAL A 93 -2.33 10.73 -44.44
CA VAL A 93 -3.39 9.79 -44.85
C VAL A 93 -4.79 10.40 -44.81
N VAL A 94 -5.08 11.31 -43.88
CA VAL A 94 -6.42 11.89 -43.75
C VAL A 94 -6.70 12.85 -44.91
N THR A 95 -7.73 12.52 -45.70
CA THR A 95 -8.17 13.33 -46.86
C THR A 95 -9.06 14.50 -46.47
N GLU A 96 -9.48 14.59 -45.20
CA GLU A 96 -10.30 15.69 -44.69
C GLU A 96 -9.48 16.99 -44.59
N HIS A 97 -10.14 18.11 -44.81
CA HIS A 97 -9.51 19.42 -44.69
C HIS A 97 -9.22 19.73 -43.21
N ILE A 98 -7.93 19.84 -42.88
CA ILE A 98 -7.45 20.29 -41.57
C ILE A 98 -7.37 21.82 -41.59
N PRO A 99 -8.08 22.55 -40.69
CA PRO A 99 -8.00 24.01 -40.58
C PRO A 99 -6.56 24.50 -40.45
N GLU A 100 -6.25 25.67 -41.02
CA GLU A 100 -4.88 26.25 -40.97
C GLU A 100 -4.39 26.44 -39.54
N GLU A 101 -5.29 26.80 -38.62
CA GLU A 101 -5.00 26.94 -37.20
C GLU A 101 -4.51 25.62 -36.58
N GLU A 102 -5.14 24.48 -36.88
CA GLU A 102 -4.70 23.16 -36.41
C GLU A 102 -3.41 22.72 -37.12
N ARG A 103 -3.31 22.99 -38.43
CA ARG A 103 -2.18 22.59 -39.27
C ARG A 103 -0.86 23.18 -38.78
N ALA A 104 -0.88 24.42 -38.29
CA ALA A 104 0.28 25.11 -37.73
C ALA A 104 0.88 24.38 -36.52
N TRP A 105 0.09 23.59 -35.78
CA TRP A 105 0.54 22.86 -34.59
C TRP A 105 0.98 21.43 -34.86
N MET A 106 0.73 20.88 -36.05
CA MET A 106 1.06 19.48 -36.35
C MET A 106 2.55 19.20 -36.24
N ASP A 107 3.39 20.05 -36.82
CA ASP A 107 4.84 19.87 -36.78
C ASP A 107 5.43 20.12 -35.37
N PRO A 108 5.05 21.20 -34.65
CA PRO A 108 5.44 21.37 -33.25
C PRO A 108 5.03 20.20 -32.34
N LEU A 109 3.80 19.69 -32.49
CA LEU A 109 3.33 18.55 -31.69
C LEU A 109 4.08 17.26 -32.08
N LYS A 110 4.34 17.05 -33.36
CA LYS A 110 5.13 15.92 -33.84
C LYS A 110 6.53 15.92 -33.24
N HIS A 111 7.18 17.08 -33.08
CA HIS A 111 8.55 17.16 -32.56
C HIS A 111 8.64 17.37 -31.05
N SER A 112 7.54 17.69 -30.37
CA SER A 112 7.49 17.78 -28.90
C SER A 112 7.77 16.44 -28.21
N TYR A 113 8.13 16.42 -26.93
CA TYR A 113 8.42 15.18 -26.20
C TYR A 113 8.13 15.36 -24.71
N MET A 114 7.99 14.26 -23.96
CA MET A 114 7.86 14.33 -22.50
C MET A 114 9.20 14.65 -21.86
N ASP A 115 9.19 15.56 -20.89
CA ASP A 115 10.39 16.05 -20.24
C ASP A 115 10.16 16.34 -18.75
N LEU A 116 11.27 16.45 -18.02
CA LEU A 116 11.30 16.97 -16.65
C LEU A 116 11.85 18.38 -16.69
N VAL A 117 11.06 19.34 -16.25
CA VAL A 117 11.42 20.77 -16.34
C VAL A 117 11.36 21.42 -14.96
N GLU A 118 12.44 22.09 -14.59
CA GLU A 118 12.58 22.84 -13.34
C GLU A 118 12.17 24.29 -13.55
N ILE A 119 11.33 24.84 -12.67
CA ILE A 119 10.91 26.23 -12.70
C ILE A 119 12.03 27.14 -12.19
N LEU A 120 12.42 28.12 -13.00
CA LEU A 120 13.53 29.02 -12.71
C LEU A 120 13.09 30.28 -11.92
N PRO A 121 14.01 30.88 -11.13
CA PRO A 121 13.77 32.15 -10.44
C PRO A 121 13.58 33.30 -11.44
N GLY A 122 12.81 34.32 -11.06
CA GLY A 122 12.53 35.50 -11.90
C GLY A 122 11.36 35.32 -12.87
N SER A 123 10.60 34.23 -12.75
CA SER A 123 9.39 33.98 -13.53
C SER A 123 8.23 34.88 -13.05
N GLU A 124 7.68 35.71 -13.94
CA GLU A 124 6.40 36.39 -13.71
C GLU A 124 5.25 35.42 -14.05
N VAL A 125 4.98 34.54 -13.09
CA VAL A 125 4.11 33.35 -13.20
C VAL A 125 2.72 33.63 -13.79
N LYS A 126 2.27 34.90 -13.90
CA LYS A 126 0.97 35.26 -14.49
C LYS A 126 0.88 35.17 -16.01
N GLU A 127 1.94 35.47 -16.76
CA GLU A 127 1.87 35.53 -18.24
C GLU A 127 2.89 34.62 -18.92
N LYS A 128 4.15 34.68 -18.50
CA LYS A 128 5.22 33.82 -18.99
C LYS A 128 6.15 33.44 -17.85
N TRP A 129 6.61 32.20 -17.86
CA TRP A 129 7.53 31.70 -16.85
C TRP A 129 8.68 30.94 -17.50
N ALA A 130 9.85 31.05 -16.88
CA ALA A 130 11.06 30.42 -17.35
C ALA A 130 11.24 29.06 -16.68
N CYS A 131 11.62 28.06 -17.46
CA CYS A 131 11.94 26.74 -16.95
C CYS A 131 13.10 26.12 -17.71
N ARG A 132 13.71 25.09 -17.13
CA ARG A 132 14.86 24.40 -17.70
C ARG A 132 14.63 22.90 -17.74
N SER A 133 14.85 22.29 -18.90
CA SER A 133 14.92 20.83 -19.00
C SER A 133 16.04 20.27 -18.14
N LEU A 134 15.73 19.28 -17.30
CA LEU A 134 16.73 18.52 -16.57
C LEU A 134 17.55 17.62 -17.50
N GLY A 135 16.98 17.20 -18.62
CA GLY A 135 17.62 16.26 -19.54
C GLY A 135 18.63 16.87 -20.48
N ASN A 136 18.29 18.00 -21.11
CA ASN A 136 19.20 18.66 -22.07
C ASN A 136 19.65 20.06 -21.63
N GLY A 137 19.20 20.56 -20.48
CA GLY A 137 19.57 21.88 -19.97
C GLY A 137 18.97 23.06 -20.74
N ARG A 138 18.13 22.81 -21.76
CA ARG A 138 17.50 23.87 -22.56
C ARG A 138 16.55 24.69 -21.70
N VAL A 139 16.62 26.00 -21.86
CA VAL A 139 15.73 26.95 -21.17
C VAL A 139 14.57 27.29 -22.08
N TYR A 140 13.35 27.20 -21.53
CA TYR A 140 12.10 27.52 -22.20
C TYR A 140 11.41 28.72 -21.56
N GLN A 141 10.62 29.42 -22.36
CA GLN A 141 9.66 30.43 -21.95
C GLN A 141 8.25 29.86 -22.15
N ALA A 142 7.68 29.33 -21.08
CA ALA A 142 6.37 28.70 -21.13
C ALA A 142 5.27 29.75 -20.90
N GLN A 143 4.16 29.62 -21.64
CA GLN A 143 2.97 30.44 -21.40
C GLN A 143 2.35 30.11 -20.04
N GLY A 144 2.02 31.15 -19.28
CA GLY A 144 1.34 31.06 -17.99
C GLY A 144 -0.18 31.12 -18.11
N GLY A 145 -0.82 31.31 -16.96
CA GLY A 145 -2.26 31.48 -16.82
C GLY A 145 -2.66 31.41 -15.36
N ASP A 146 -3.93 31.09 -15.09
CA ASP A 146 -4.39 30.94 -13.71
C ASP A 146 -3.79 29.70 -13.04
N PHE A 147 -3.58 28.62 -13.80
CA PHE A 147 -2.98 27.37 -13.31
C PHE A 147 -1.54 27.56 -12.82
N SER A 148 -0.79 28.48 -13.43
CA SER A 148 0.62 28.67 -13.08
C SER A 148 0.78 29.37 -11.74
N ARG A 149 -0.22 30.11 -11.22
CA ARG A 149 -0.13 30.87 -9.96
C ARG A 149 0.28 30.03 -8.73
N GLY A 150 0.02 28.73 -8.75
CA GLY A 150 0.40 27.79 -7.69
C GLY A 150 1.81 27.20 -7.81
N LEU A 151 2.51 27.47 -8.92
CA LEU A 151 3.83 26.91 -9.20
C LEU A 151 4.92 27.60 -8.38
N GLN A 152 5.85 26.80 -7.85
CA GLN A 152 6.94 27.28 -6.99
C GLN A 152 8.28 27.22 -7.71
N VAL A 153 9.16 28.19 -7.43
CA VAL A 153 10.54 28.18 -7.96
C VAL A 153 11.27 26.94 -7.45
N GLY A 154 12.01 26.26 -8.34
CA GLY A 154 12.72 25.01 -8.08
C GLY A 154 11.83 23.76 -8.16
N GLN A 155 10.50 23.91 -8.22
CA GLN A 155 9.59 22.79 -8.44
C GLN A 155 9.83 22.19 -9.83
N VAL A 156 9.70 20.88 -9.94
CA VAL A 156 9.87 20.13 -11.19
C VAL A 156 8.51 19.72 -11.72
N LEU A 157 8.35 19.79 -13.04
CA LEU A 157 7.17 19.33 -13.75
C LEU A 157 7.55 18.15 -14.64
N LEU A 158 6.79 17.06 -14.56
CA LEU A 158 6.77 16.04 -15.61
C LEU A 158 5.63 16.39 -16.56
N THR A 159 5.97 16.77 -17.80
CA THR A 159 4.99 17.26 -18.78
C THR A 159 5.51 17.10 -20.20
N ARG A 160 4.69 17.49 -21.18
CA ARG A 160 5.08 17.64 -22.59
C ARG A 160 4.94 19.11 -22.98
N PHE A 161 6.04 19.71 -23.42
CA PHE A 161 6.02 21.04 -24.01
C PHE A 161 5.93 20.99 -25.53
N VAL A 162 5.05 21.81 -26.08
CA VAL A 162 4.90 22.00 -27.53
C VAL A 162 5.39 23.40 -27.88
N GLN A 163 6.26 23.50 -28.89
CA GLN A 163 6.77 24.78 -29.34
C GLN A 163 5.65 25.63 -29.95
N GLN A 164 5.65 26.94 -29.70
CA GLN A 164 4.74 27.86 -30.37
C GLN A 164 4.98 27.83 -31.89
N PRO A 165 3.93 27.76 -32.73
CA PRO A 165 4.07 27.86 -34.18
C PRO A 165 4.71 29.20 -34.55
N GLY A 166 5.70 29.16 -35.45
CA GLY A 166 6.45 30.35 -35.84
C GLY A 166 7.93 30.04 -36.02
N ASP A 167 8.78 30.95 -35.54
CA ASP A 167 10.23 30.80 -35.65
C ASP A 167 10.75 29.73 -34.67
N PRO A 168 11.35 28.63 -35.17
CA PRO A 168 11.87 27.55 -34.34
C PRO A 168 13.06 27.97 -33.46
N GLU A 169 13.68 29.13 -33.70
CA GLU A 169 14.71 29.69 -32.82
C GLU A 169 14.11 30.25 -31.52
N THR A 170 12.79 30.47 -31.47
CA THR A 170 12.13 30.91 -30.24
C THR A 170 12.02 29.75 -29.25
N ASN A 171 12.48 29.97 -28.01
CA ASN A 171 12.31 29.02 -26.91
C ASN A 171 10.91 29.10 -26.27
N GLU A 172 9.90 29.59 -27.01
CA GLU A 172 8.54 29.75 -26.52
C GLU A 172 7.75 28.45 -26.64
N VAL A 173 7.14 28.03 -25.54
CA VAL A 173 6.42 26.75 -25.45
C VAL A 173 5.09 26.88 -24.74
N VAL A 174 4.22 25.89 -24.95
CA VAL A 174 2.98 25.69 -24.21
C VAL A 174 2.95 24.29 -23.60
N LEU A 175 2.28 24.17 -22.46
CA LEU A 175 1.95 22.87 -21.87
C LEU A 175 0.94 22.15 -22.76
N ALA A 176 1.17 20.88 -23.06
CA ALA A 176 0.21 20.02 -23.77
C ALA A 176 -0.92 19.53 -22.83
N GLY A 177 -1.57 20.44 -22.12
CA GLY A 177 -2.79 20.18 -21.35
C GLY A 177 -2.55 19.82 -19.89
N SER A 178 -1.62 18.91 -19.56
CA SER A 178 -1.40 18.48 -18.17
C SER A 178 0.08 18.43 -17.76
N ALA A 179 0.32 18.55 -16.46
CA ALA A 179 1.64 18.35 -15.86
C ALA A 179 1.50 17.70 -14.48
N LEU A 180 2.44 16.82 -14.15
CA LEU A 180 2.60 16.27 -12.81
C LEU A 180 3.59 17.13 -12.03
N LEU A 181 3.23 17.47 -10.79
CA LEU A 181 4.02 18.29 -9.89
C LEU A 181 4.95 17.42 -9.05
N LEU A 182 6.22 17.78 -9.04
CA LEU A 182 7.27 17.09 -8.29
C LEU A 182 8.04 18.11 -7.44
N THR A 183 8.36 17.74 -6.20
CA THR A 183 9.37 18.48 -5.44
C THR A 183 10.74 18.38 -6.13
N PRO A 184 11.68 19.28 -5.84
CA PRO A 184 13.03 19.21 -6.42
C PRO A 184 13.71 17.84 -6.20
N GLU A 185 13.51 17.25 -5.02
CA GLU A 185 14.08 15.95 -4.66
C GLU A 185 13.43 14.79 -5.42
N GLU A 186 12.10 14.79 -5.56
CA GLU A 186 11.37 13.79 -6.34
C GLU A 186 11.73 13.90 -7.83
N GLY A 187 11.77 15.12 -8.38
CA GLY A 187 12.16 15.37 -9.77
C GLY A 187 13.57 14.87 -10.09
N LYS A 188 14.54 15.13 -9.19
CA LYS A 188 15.90 14.60 -9.31
C LYS A 188 15.93 13.08 -9.21
N THR A 189 15.21 12.50 -8.24
CA THR A 189 15.14 11.04 -8.05
C THR A 189 14.58 10.35 -9.30
N LEU A 190 13.52 10.91 -9.89
CA LEU A 190 12.93 10.44 -11.13
C LEU A 190 13.94 10.52 -12.27
N TYR A 191 14.56 11.68 -12.46
CA TYR A 191 15.57 11.90 -13.50
C TYR A 191 16.73 10.89 -13.41
N ASP A 192 17.31 10.73 -12.22
CA ASP A 192 18.44 9.83 -12.00
C ASP A 192 18.07 8.37 -12.31
N ALA A 193 16.85 7.94 -11.93
CA ALA A 193 16.33 6.60 -12.22
C ALA A 193 16.08 6.39 -13.72
N VAL A 194 15.52 7.39 -14.42
CA VAL A 194 15.34 7.33 -15.88
C VAL A 194 16.68 7.32 -16.62
N CYS A 195 17.67 8.09 -16.17
CA CYS A 195 19.03 8.02 -16.71
C CYS A 195 19.65 6.63 -16.56
N ALA A 196 19.38 5.93 -15.45
CA ALA A 196 19.84 4.55 -15.27
C ALA A 196 19.17 3.59 -16.27
N LEU A 197 17.86 3.73 -16.50
CA LEU A 197 17.14 2.97 -17.52
C LEU A 197 17.67 3.24 -18.92
N ARG A 198 17.89 4.50 -19.28
CA ARG A 198 18.47 4.91 -20.57
C ARG A 198 19.82 4.25 -20.83
N ARG A 199 20.74 4.29 -19.85
CA ARG A 199 22.04 3.60 -19.96
C ARG A 199 21.86 2.09 -20.15
N GLN A 200 20.91 1.47 -19.45
CA GLN A 200 20.63 0.05 -19.64
C GLN A 200 20.10 -0.25 -21.05
N ARG A 201 19.29 0.64 -21.63
CA ARG A 201 18.80 0.53 -23.01
C ARG A 201 19.93 0.65 -24.03
N GLU A 202 20.83 1.62 -23.85
CA GLU A 202 22.02 1.79 -24.70
C GLU A 202 22.86 0.50 -24.71
N ILE A 203 23.13 -0.08 -23.54
CA ILE A 203 23.87 -1.34 -23.40
C ILE A 203 23.15 -2.48 -24.13
N ASN A 204 21.83 -2.61 -23.96
CA ASN A 204 21.06 -3.70 -24.56
C ASN A 204 20.89 -3.55 -26.07
N ALA A 205 20.75 -2.32 -26.58
CA ALA A 205 20.56 -2.03 -27.99
C ALA A 205 21.88 -1.95 -28.76
N GLY A 206 23.01 -1.75 -28.07
CA GLY A 206 24.32 -1.55 -28.69
C GLY A 206 24.41 -0.24 -29.50
N SER A 207 23.52 0.72 -29.26
CA SER A 207 23.47 2.02 -29.94
C SER A 207 23.67 3.16 -28.95
N PHE A 208 24.57 4.08 -29.27
CA PHE A 208 24.81 5.33 -28.52
C PHE A 208 23.83 6.45 -28.90
N GLU A 209 22.94 6.23 -29.87
CA GLU A 209 21.97 7.25 -30.32
C GLU A 209 21.00 7.68 -29.22
N LEU A 210 20.77 6.82 -28.20
CA LEU A 210 19.98 7.17 -27.02
C LEU A 210 20.74 8.05 -26.01
N GLY A 211 22.01 8.38 -26.27
CA GLY A 211 22.80 9.29 -25.44
C GLY A 211 22.24 10.71 -25.44
N ASP A 212 21.58 11.11 -26.55
CA ASP A 212 20.84 12.36 -26.63
C ASP A 212 19.48 12.24 -25.91
N TRP A 213 19.14 13.25 -25.10
CA TRP A 213 17.92 13.23 -24.31
C TRP A 213 16.66 13.33 -25.18
N HIS A 214 16.70 14.13 -26.25
CA HIS A 214 15.55 14.31 -27.13
C HIS A 214 15.21 13.00 -27.83
N GLU A 215 16.19 12.32 -28.41
CA GLU A 215 16.01 11.02 -29.06
C GLU A 215 15.48 9.96 -28.09
N PHE A 216 16.05 9.90 -26.87
CA PHE A 216 15.57 9.01 -25.83
C PHE A 216 14.11 9.32 -25.45
N ALA A 217 13.79 10.57 -25.12
CA ALA A 217 12.47 10.98 -24.68
C ALA A 217 11.41 10.79 -25.77
N LYS A 218 11.81 10.92 -27.04
CA LYS A 218 10.93 10.64 -28.18
C LYS A 218 10.53 9.19 -28.30
N ARG A 219 11.47 8.26 -28.09
CA ARG A 219 11.22 6.82 -28.25
C ARG A 219 10.74 6.15 -26.97
N PHE A 220 11.21 6.65 -25.83
CA PHE A 220 11.07 6.03 -24.51
C PHE A 220 10.53 7.01 -23.46
N GLY A 221 9.91 8.12 -23.86
CA GLY A 221 9.33 9.08 -22.92
C GLY A 221 8.33 8.44 -21.95
N HIS A 222 7.63 7.39 -22.39
CA HIS A 222 6.73 6.61 -21.54
C HIS A 222 7.43 5.97 -20.32
N GLU A 223 8.75 5.77 -20.36
CA GLU A 223 9.51 5.29 -19.20
C GLU A 223 9.58 6.32 -18.07
N LEU A 224 9.41 7.63 -18.36
CA LEU A 224 9.26 8.64 -17.30
C LEU A 224 8.00 8.38 -16.47
N LEU A 225 6.88 8.01 -17.12
CA LEU A 225 5.65 7.61 -16.44
C LEU A 225 5.81 6.30 -15.66
N TRP A 226 6.66 5.38 -16.14
CA TRP A 226 6.95 4.15 -15.40
C TRP A 226 7.67 4.43 -14.09
N VAL A 227 8.71 5.25 -14.13
CA VAL A 227 9.47 5.60 -12.93
C VAL A 227 8.59 6.40 -11.96
N TYR A 228 7.81 7.36 -12.46
CA TYR A 228 6.86 8.12 -11.64
C TYR A 228 5.87 7.20 -10.91
N SER A 229 5.18 6.33 -11.64
CA SER A 229 4.19 5.42 -11.07
C SER A 229 4.81 4.45 -10.05
N GLN A 230 6.02 3.95 -10.30
CA GLN A 230 6.76 3.14 -9.33
C GLN A 230 7.11 3.91 -8.05
N MET A 231 7.54 5.18 -8.18
CA MET A 231 7.80 6.04 -7.02
C MET A 231 6.53 6.26 -6.19
N ARG A 232 5.38 6.48 -6.84
CA ARG A 232 4.08 6.61 -6.19
C ARG A 232 3.65 5.35 -5.45
N LEU A 233 3.73 4.19 -6.11
CA LEU A 233 3.41 2.90 -5.49
C LEU A 233 4.30 2.65 -4.27
N ARG A 234 5.61 2.93 -4.38
CA ARG A 234 6.55 2.81 -3.26
C ARG A 234 6.18 3.76 -2.11
N ALA A 235 5.84 5.01 -2.40
CA ALA A 235 5.40 5.96 -1.39
C ALA A 235 4.16 5.45 -0.65
N LEU A 236 3.16 4.93 -1.37
CA LEU A 236 1.98 4.32 -0.75
C LEU A 236 2.34 3.14 0.16
N TYR A 237 3.17 2.20 -0.32
CA TYR A 237 3.60 1.07 0.49
C TYR A 237 4.33 1.51 1.76
N GLN A 238 5.12 2.59 1.69
CA GLN A 238 5.78 3.17 2.86
C GLN A 238 4.78 3.77 3.85
N VAL A 239 3.74 4.47 3.38
CA VAL A 239 2.67 4.97 4.25
C VAL A 239 1.97 3.81 4.94
N VAL A 240 1.52 2.81 4.17
CA VAL A 240 0.79 1.64 4.70
C VAL A 240 1.63 0.86 5.70
N ALA A 241 2.91 0.61 5.39
CA ALA A 241 3.83 -0.05 6.31
C ALA A 241 4.14 0.79 7.56
N GLY A 242 3.98 2.12 7.48
CA GLY A 242 4.18 3.05 8.58
C GLY A 242 2.95 3.28 9.47
N ILE A 243 1.78 2.74 9.12
CA ILE A 243 0.55 2.91 9.92
C ILE A 243 0.76 2.31 11.31
N ARG A 244 0.50 3.12 12.34
CA ARG A 244 0.53 2.70 13.73
C ARG A 244 -0.89 2.54 14.26
N TYR A 245 -1.24 1.31 14.61
CA TYR A 245 -2.52 1.02 15.24
C TYR A 245 -2.41 1.24 16.75
N CYS A 246 -3.36 1.99 17.30
CA CYS A 246 -3.38 2.39 18.69
C CYS A 246 -4.74 2.09 19.32
N ARG A 247 -4.74 1.92 20.64
CA ARG A 247 -5.96 1.92 21.45
C ARG A 247 -6.41 3.37 21.74
N PRO A 248 -7.65 3.57 22.23
CA PRO A 248 -8.14 4.90 22.62
C PRO A 248 -7.31 5.62 23.70
N ASP A 249 -6.54 4.87 24.49
CA ASP A 249 -5.60 5.38 25.50
C ASP A 249 -4.23 5.80 24.93
N GLY A 250 -4.04 5.67 23.62
CA GLY A 250 -2.80 5.99 22.92
C GLY A 250 -1.73 4.91 22.97
N GLN A 251 -1.96 3.78 23.65
CA GLN A 251 -1.04 2.64 23.63
C GLN A 251 -1.08 1.91 22.28
N PRO A 252 0.01 1.25 21.85
CA PRO A 252 0.00 0.36 20.69
C PRO A 252 -1.08 -0.71 20.79
N TYR A 253 -1.76 -0.95 19.68
CA TYR A 253 -2.75 -2.02 19.56
C TYR A 253 -2.07 -3.30 19.07
N LEU A 254 -2.15 -4.36 19.88
CA LEU A 254 -1.52 -5.65 19.62
C LEU A 254 -2.38 -6.52 18.69
N TYR A 255 -2.48 -6.14 17.41
CA TYR A 255 -3.33 -6.82 16.42
C TYR A 255 -2.76 -8.14 15.90
N SER A 256 -1.44 -8.33 15.99
CA SER A 256 -0.74 -9.47 15.40
C SER A 256 -0.51 -10.52 16.48
N PHE A 257 -1.25 -11.62 16.42
CA PHE A 257 -1.21 -12.65 17.44
C PHE A 257 -1.12 -14.08 16.89
N ALA A 258 -0.56 -14.97 17.71
CA ALA A 258 -0.45 -16.39 17.46
C ALA A 258 -0.92 -17.19 18.68
N LEU A 259 -1.52 -18.35 18.40
CA LEU A 259 -2.05 -19.28 19.40
C LEU A 259 -1.37 -20.64 19.27
N TYR A 260 -0.91 -21.16 20.42
CA TYR A 260 -0.31 -22.47 20.56
C TYR A 260 -1.02 -23.29 21.63
N GLU A 261 -1.05 -24.61 21.44
CA GLU A 261 -1.42 -25.60 22.45
C GLU A 261 -0.17 -26.26 23.05
N HIS A 262 -0.22 -26.62 24.33
CA HIS A 262 0.86 -27.32 25.04
C HIS A 262 0.34 -28.26 26.13
N ARG A 263 1.24 -29.09 26.68
CA ARG A 263 0.99 -29.94 27.87
C ARG A 263 1.91 -29.61 29.05
N GLU A 264 3.00 -28.90 28.80
CA GLU A 264 4.14 -28.84 29.70
C GLU A 264 4.20 -27.50 30.43
N PHE A 265 3.08 -27.11 31.07
CA PHE A 265 2.91 -25.78 31.68
C PHE A 265 4.12 -25.31 32.52
N LYS A 266 4.65 -26.19 33.39
CA LYS A 266 5.78 -25.84 34.28
C LYS A 266 7.05 -25.54 33.49
N PHE A 267 7.35 -26.36 32.49
CA PHE A 267 8.50 -26.19 31.61
C PHE A 267 8.38 -24.88 30.81
N LEU A 268 7.23 -24.67 30.15
CA LEU A 268 6.98 -23.44 29.39
C LEU A 268 7.11 -22.19 30.26
N ARG A 269 6.52 -22.21 31.47
CA ARG A 269 6.60 -21.09 32.42
C ARG A 269 8.04 -20.76 32.78
N GLU A 270 8.86 -21.76 33.08
CA GLU A 270 10.27 -21.58 33.43
C GLU A 270 11.07 -21.04 32.24
N THR A 271 10.86 -21.60 31.05
CA THR A 271 11.54 -21.15 29.82
C THR A 271 11.18 -19.71 29.46
N VAL A 272 9.89 -19.37 29.43
CA VAL A 272 9.42 -18.00 29.11
C VAL A 272 9.92 -17.00 30.16
N SER A 273 9.94 -17.37 31.44
CA SER A 273 10.48 -16.50 32.50
C SER A 273 12.00 -16.28 32.38
N GLY A 274 12.71 -17.19 31.71
CA GLY A 274 14.14 -17.06 31.43
C GLY A 274 14.46 -16.32 30.13
N MET A 275 13.46 -15.97 29.31
CA MET A 275 13.68 -15.25 28.06
C MET A 275 14.05 -13.79 28.32
N SER A 276 15.11 -13.33 27.66
CA SER A 276 15.56 -11.94 27.77
C SER A 276 14.56 -10.96 27.15
N GLY A 277 14.22 -9.89 27.86
CA GLY A 277 13.36 -8.82 27.36
C GLY A 277 11.86 -9.02 27.59
N LEU A 278 11.47 -10.07 28.33
CA LEU A 278 10.11 -10.32 28.77
C LEU A 278 10.01 -10.15 30.28
N ASP A 279 9.33 -9.09 30.71
CA ASP A 279 9.08 -8.80 32.12
C ASP A 279 7.74 -9.40 32.55
N PRO A 280 7.63 -9.97 33.76
CA PRO A 280 6.34 -10.45 34.26
C PRO A 280 5.35 -9.28 34.41
N ASP A 281 4.13 -9.45 33.90
CA ASP A 281 3.10 -8.42 34.01
C ASP A 281 2.70 -8.25 35.50
N PRO A 282 2.77 -7.05 36.09
CA PRO A 282 2.34 -6.84 37.47
C PRO A 282 0.87 -7.18 37.71
N ALA A 283 0.00 -7.12 36.68
CA ALA A 283 -1.40 -7.48 36.78
C ALA A 283 -1.64 -8.98 37.07
N THR A 284 -0.63 -9.83 36.88
CA THR A 284 -0.74 -11.27 37.13
C THR A 284 -0.77 -11.64 38.62
N VAL A 285 -0.36 -10.72 39.52
CA VAL A 285 -0.19 -11.01 40.96
C VAL A 285 -1.52 -11.09 41.72
N HIS A 286 -2.62 -10.56 41.18
CA HIS A 286 -3.89 -10.40 41.92
C HIS A 286 -4.97 -11.47 41.69
N THR A 287 -4.72 -12.51 40.90
CA THR A 287 -5.70 -13.60 40.65
C THR A 287 -5.39 -14.88 41.43
N SER A 288 -4.99 -14.76 42.71
CA SER A 288 -4.71 -15.91 43.59
C SER A 288 -5.98 -16.53 44.21
N GLY A 289 -7.00 -16.80 43.38
CA GLY A 289 -8.32 -17.25 43.87
C GLY A 289 -9.01 -18.36 43.08
N GLY A 290 -8.40 -18.93 42.04
CA GLY A 290 -9.00 -20.01 41.25
C GLY A 290 -7.94 -20.87 40.56
N SER A 291 -8.20 -22.18 40.48
CA SER A 291 -7.27 -23.29 40.18
C SER A 291 -6.69 -23.35 38.75
N GLY A 292 -6.53 -22.24 38.03
CA GLY A 292 -5.87 -22.19 36.73
C GLY A 292 -4.79 -21.12 36.72
N ALA A 293 -3.51 -21.51 36.79
CA ALA A 293 -2.40 -20.56 36.83
C ALA A 293 -2.23 -19.88 35.45
N ARG A 294 -2.92 -18.75 35.24
CA ARG A 294 -2.69 -17.85 34.09
C ARG A 294 -1.49 -16.97 34.42
N MET A 295 -0.45 -17.04 33.58
CA MET A 295 0.77 -16.22 33.71
C MET A 295 0.90 -15.28 32.51
N ARG A 296 1.46 -14.09 32.71
CA ARG A 296 1.62 -13.12 31.64
C ARG A 296 2.97 -12.41 31.72
N TRP A 297 3.56 -12.19 30.55
CA TRP A 297 4.78 -11.40 30.36
C TRP A 297 4.54 -10.33 29.32
N VAL A 298 5.25 -9.22 29.45
CA VAL A 298 5.18 -8.08 28.55
C VAL A 298 6.58 -7.65 28.13
N GLN A 299 6.70 -7.21 26.89
CA GLN A 299 7.87 -6.48 26.41
C GLN A 299 7.48 -5.03 26.18
N TYR A 300 8.34 -4.13 26.65
CA TYR A 300 8.18 -2.70 26.41
C TYR A 300 9.02 -2.25 25.22
N GLY A 301 8.41 -1.46 24.35
CA GLY A 301 9.07 -0.75 23.26
C GLY A 301 9.32 0.72 23.63
N SER A 302 10.27 1.33 22.93
CA SER A 302 10.46 2.78 22.98
C SER A 302 9.34 3.47 22.19
N VAL A 303 8.64 4.40 22.83
CA VAL A 303 7.72 5.34 22.17
C VAL A 303 8.39 6.70 22.06
N GLU A 304 8.04 7.45 21.01
CA GLU A 304 8.39 8.87 20.79
C GLU A 304 8.09 9.79 22.00
N ALA A 305 7.25 9.37 22.95
CA ALA A 305 6.81 10.18 24.10
C ALA A 305 7.48 9.83 25.44
N GLY A 306 8.54 9.02 25.46
CA GLY A 306 9.33 8.74 26.69
C GLY A 306 8.68 7.81 27.72
N ASN A 307 7.44 7.36 27.50
CA ASN A 307 6.81 6.31 28.28
C ASN A 307 7.00 4.94 27.60
N PRO A 308 7.36 3.88 28.37
CA PRO A 308 7.43 2.54 27.83
C PRO A 308 6.02 2.07 27.44
N ALA A 309 5.84 1.64 26.19
CA ALA A 309 4.60 1.05 25.74
C ALA A 309 4.73 -0.45 25.58
N VAL A 310 3.68 -1.18 25.92
CA VAL A 310 3.64 -2.63 25.70
C VAL A 310 3.54 -2.88 24.19
N VAL A 311 4.57 -3.52 23.63
CA VAL A 311 4.64 -3.91 22.21
C VAL A 311 4.48 -5.41 22.04
N THR A 312 4.60 -6.18 23.13
CA THR A 312 4.38 -7.62 23.10
C THR A 312 3.81 -8.09 24.42
N ARG A 313 2.93 -9.06 24.34
CA ARG A 313 2.33 -9.72 25.49
C ARG A 313 2.26 -11.21 25.24
N LEU A 314 2.76 -11.99 26.18
CA LEU A 314 2.60 -13.45 26.20
C LEU A 314 1.66 -13.81 27.33
N THR A 315 0.62 -14.59 27.06
CA THR A 315 -0.28 -15.14 28.09
C THR A 315 -0.21 -16.66 28.05
N LEU A 316 0.30 -17.28 29.11
CA LEU A 316 0.36 -18.73 29.28
C LEU A 316 -0.76 -19.19 30.21
N THR A 317 -1.56 -20.14 29.76
CA THR A 317 -2.59 -20.84 30.54
C THR A 317 -2.15 -22.29 30.76
N SER A 318 -2.96 -23.08 31.47
CA SER A 318 -2.73 -24.53 31.67
C SER A 318 -2.50 -25.29 30.36
N THR A 319 -3.11 -24.85 29.27
CA THR A 319 -3.21 -25.60 28.01
C THR A 319 -2.81 -24.80 26.76
N GLN A 320 -2.77 -23.48 26.85
CA GLN A 320 -2.51 -22.59 25.71
C GLN A 320 -1.40 -21.58 26.00
N LEU A 321 -0.70 -21.19 24.94
CA LEU A 321 0.19 -20.02 24.93
C LEU A 321 -0.29 -19.05 23.86
N TRP A 322 -0.61 -17.84 24.31
CA TRP A 322 -0.96 -16.70 23.48
C TRP A 322 0.22 -15.77 23.32
N VAL A 323 0.41 -15.29 22.10
CA VAL A 323 1.41 -14.28 21.77
C VAL A 323 0.69 -13.15 21.06
N GLU A 324 0.76 -11.93 21.59
CA GLU A 324 0.16 -10.72 21.02
C GLU A 324 1.27 -9.68 20.78
N THR A 325 1.29 -9.05 19.61
CA THR A 325 2.28 -8.05 19.20
C THR A 325 1.64 -6.95 18.36
N ASP A 326 2.26 -5.77 18.34
CA ASP A 326 1.88 -4.59 17.53
C ASP A 326 2.40 -4.63 16.08
N SER A 327 3.18 -5.66 15.68
CA SER A 327 3.63 -5.82 14.29
C SER A 327 3.88 -7.27 13.91
N ARG A 328 3.74 -7.58 12.61
CA ARG A 328 4.00 -8.91 12.06
C ARG A 328 5.47 -9.32 12.25
N GLU A 329 6.41 -8.43 12.00
CA GLU A 329 7.85 -8.70 12.07
C GLU A 329 8.25 -9.10 13.50
N ARG A 330 7.63 -8.45 14.49
CA ARG A 330 7.84 -8.77 15.91
C ARG A 330 7.26 -10.13 16.26
N LEU A 331 6.07 -10.46 15.76
CA LEU A 331 5.49 -11.79 15.91
C LEU A 331 6.41 -12.85 15.31
N ASP A 332 6.86 -12.69 14.07
CA ASP A 332 7.73 -13.65 13.38
C ASP A 332 9.06 -13.84 14.13
N THR A 333 9.66 -12.76 14.62
CA THR A 333 10.87 -12.83 15.47
C THR A 333 10.62 -13.65 16.73
N LEU A 334 9.52 -13.38 17.43
CA LEU A 334 9.18 -14.10 18.66
C LEU A 334 8.81 -15.56 18.40
N LYS A 335 8.13 -15.87 17.29
CA LYS A 335 7.86 -17.24 16.86
C LYS A 335 9.15 -18.03 16.65
N HIS A 336 10.16 -17.43 16.02
CA HIS A 336 11.47 -18.05 15.86
C HIS A 336 12.17 -18.29 17.21
N GLN A 337 12.09 -17.34 18.13
CA GLN A 337 12.64 -17.49 19.49
C GLN A 337 11.94 -18.62 20.26
N LEU A 338 10.60 -18.65 20.22
CA LEU A 338 9.80 -19.70 20.87
C LEU A 338 10.09 -21.07 20.25
N ALA A 339 10.15 -21.18 18.92
CA ALA A 339 10.50 -22.42 18.24
C ALA A 339 11.91 -22.92 18.62
N SER A 340 12.87 -22.00 18.75
CA SER A 340 14.24 -22.35 19.18
C SER A 340 14.31 -22.78 20.65
N ALA A 341 13.48 -22.23 21.52
CA ALA A 341 13.53 -22.50 22.96
C ALA A 341 12.63 -23.68 23.39
N LEU A 342 11.48 -23.83 22.75
CA LEU A 342 10.40 -24.74 23.16
C LEU A 342 10.13 -25.85 22.13
N GLY A 343 10.66 -25.75 20.91
CA GLY A 343 10.62 -26.80 19.91
C GLY A 343 9.25 -27.49 19.77
N PHE A 344 9.25 -28.81 19.95
CA PHE A 344 8.06 -29.66 19.81
C PHE A 344 7.07 -29.57 20.99
N SER A 345 7.38 -28.85 22.07
CA SER A 345 6.46 -28.67 23.21
C SER A 345 5.31 -27.72 22.87
N LEU A 346 5.43 -26.91 21.81
CA LEU A 346 4.38 -26.02 21.30
C LEU A 346 3.76 -26.57 20.02
N HIS A 347 2.43 -26.64 19.99
CA HIS A 347 1.66 -27.05 18.82
C HIS A 347 0.91 -25.83 18.27
N PHE A 348 1.23 -25.42 17.05
CA PHE A 348 0.65 -24.23 16.43
C PHE A 348 -0.81 -24.46 16.05
N LEU A 349 -1.71 -23.60 16.56
CA LEU A 349 -3.13 -23.64 16.22
C LEU A 349 -3.45 -22.66 15.10
N GLY A 350 -2.94 -21.43 15.19
CA GLY A 350 -3.13 -20.42 14.15
C GLY A 350 -2.51 -19.08 14.49
N GLU A 351 -2.54 -18.16 13.52
CA GLU A 351 -2.18 -16.76 13.71
C GLU A 351 -3.11 -15.82 12.94
N ALA A 352 -3.12 -14.55 13.36
CA ALA A 352 -3.67 -13.44 12.59
C ALA A 352 -2.67 -12.29 12.63
N THR A 353 -2.34 -11.75 11.46
CA THR A 353 -1.35 -10.66 11.30
C THR A 353 -1.93 -9.49 10.49
N VAL A 354 -3.21 -9.54 10.15
CA VAL A 354 -3.88 -8.52 9.35
C VAL A 354 -4.58 -7.57 10.31
N PRO A 355 -4.18 -6.29 10.37
CA PRO A 355 -4.86 -5.33 11.22
C PRO A 355 -6.26 -4.98 10.67
N PRO A 356 -7.11 -4.29 11.45
CA PRO A 356 -8.38 -3.77 10.94
C PRO A 356 -8.16 -2.89 9.70
N PRO A 357 -9.05 -2.97 8.69
CA PRO A 357 -8.93 -2.17 7.48
C PRO A 357 -9.03 -0.68 7.82
N HIS A 358 -8.13 0.12 7.23
CA HIS A 358 -8.13 1.58 7.32
C HIS A 358 -8.05 2.16 5.91
N LEU A 359 -8.93 3.11 5.60
CA LEU A 359 -8.88 3.86 4.35
C LEU A 359 -8.12 5.15 4.61
N LEU A 360 -7.01 5.33 3.89
CA LEU A 360 -6.18 6.52 4.00
C LEU A 360 -6.90 7.73 3.42
N SER A 361 -6.94 8.83 4.19
CA SER A 361 -7.42 10.13 3.70
C SER A 361 -6.32 10.90 2.95
N GLU A 362 -6.69 11.90 2.15
CA GLU A 362 -5.73 12.79 1.48
C GLU A 362 -4.81 13.51 2.50
N GLU A 363 -5.38 13.93 3.64
CA GLU A 363 -4.64 14.59 4.72
C GLU A 363 -3.58 13.66 5.34
N GLU A 364 -3.91 12.39 5.51
CA GLU A 364 -2.99 11.36 6.01
C GLU A 364 -1.87 11.06 5.01
N LEU A 365 -2.18 11.07 3.71
CA LEU A 365 -1.20 10.90 2.65
C LEU A 365 -0.25 12.10 2.57
N ASP A 366 -0.72 13.31 2.85
CA ASP A 366 0.11 14.52 2.85
C ASP A 366 0.98 14.67 4.09
N ALA A 367 0.55 14.12 5.23
CA ALA A 367 1.26 14.22 6.49
C ALA A 367 2.72 13.68 6.40
N GLU A 368 3.62 14.34 7.13
CA GLU A 368 5.00 13.85 7.33
C GLU A 368 5.10 12.81 8.45
N GLN A 369 4.13 12.82 9.36
CA GLN A 369 4.12 11.91 10.51
C GLN A 369 3.45 10.58 10.15
N PRO A 370 3.88 9.47 10.79
CA PRO A 370 3.21 8.19 10.62
C PRO A 370 1.72 8.28 11.00
N VAL A 371 0.87 7.72 10.15
CA VAL A 371 -0.58 7.68 10.36
C VAL A 371 -0.88 6.88 11.62
N ARG A 372 -1.71 7.43 12.51
CA ARG A 372 -2.14 6.78 13.75
C ARG A 372 -3.61 6.43 13.66
N VAL A 373 -3.92 5.14 13.67
CA VAL A 373 -5.28 4.61 13.56
C VAL A 373 -5.73 4.11 14.92
N VAL A 374 -6.78 4.73 15.46
CA VAL A 374 -7.39 4.25 16.71
C VAL A 374 -8.33 3.10 16.39
N VAL A 375 -8.05 1.92 16.96
CA VAL A 375 -8.88 0.73 16.81
C VAL A 375 -10.01 0.76 17.82
N THR A 376 -11.24 0.63 17.34
CA THR A 376 -12.44 0.58 18.19
C THR A 376 -12.60 -0.80 18.84
N GLN A 377 -13.33 -0.85 19.96
CA GLN A 377 -13.64 -2.10 20.64
C GLN A 377 -14.40 -3.09 19.74
N GLU A 378 -15.25 -2.59 18.82
CA GLU A 378 -15.97 -3.41 17.85
C GLU A 378 -15.04 -4.02 16.79
N GLN A 379 -14.06 -3.26 16.31
CA GLN A 379 -13.04 -3.74 15.38
C GLN A 379 -12.16 -4.81 16.03
N ASP A 380 -11.75 -4.61 17.29
CA ASP A 380 -11.00 -5.59 18.09
C ASP A 380 -11.82 -6.88 18.29
N ALA A 381 -13.09 -6.75 18.71
CA ALA A 381 -14.01 -7.88 18.87
C ALA A 381 -14.13 -8.69 17.58
N THR A 382 -14.33 -8.02 16.44
CA THR A 382 -14.50 -8.66 15.13
C THR A 382 -13.24 -9.41 14.71
N LEU A 383 -12.07 -8.80 14.90
CA LEU A 383 -10.79 -9.39 14.54
C LEU A 383 -10.51 -10.63 15.41
N LEU A 384 -10.70 -10.53 16.72
CA LEU A 384 -10.46 -11.62 17.66
C LEU A 384 -11.46 -12.78 17.45
N GLN A 385 -12.74 -12.47 17.26
CA GLN A 385 -13.79 -13.46 16.97
C GLN A 385 -13.47 -14.24 15.68
N ALA A 386 -13.19 -13.54 14.57
CA ALA A 386 -12.91 -14.17 13.28
C ALA A 386 -11.67 -15.08 13.35
N PHE A 387 -10.65 -14.68 14.10
CA PHE A 387 -9.49 -15.53 14.34
C PHE A 387 -9.84 -16.78 15.14
N LEU A 388 -10.49 -16.61 16.30
CA LEU A 388 -10.81 -17.70 17.21
C LEU A 388 -11.74 -18.72 16.58
N GLU A 389 -12.73 -18.25 15.82
CA GLU A 389 -13.63 -19.11 15.07
C GLU A 389 -12.84 -20.02 14.11
N ARG A 390 -11.95 -19.45 13.30
CA ARG A 390 -11.10 -20.25 12.40
C ARG A 390 -10.19 -21.20 13.17
N ALA A 391 -9.48 -20.70 14.19
CA ALA A 391 -8.49 -21.48 14.93
C ALA A 391 -9.13 -22.65 15.69
N TYR A 392 -10.29 -22.44 16.31
CA TYR A 392 -10.95 -23.45 17.11
C TYR A 392 -11.80 -24.42 16.30
N LEU A 393 -12.43 -23.99 15.21
CA LEU A 393 -13.12 -24.93 14.32
C LEU A 393 -12.13 -25.91 13.69
N ASP A 394 -10.99 -25.42 13.21
CA ASP A 394 -9.89 -26.26 12.74
C ASP A 394 -9.37 -27.19 13.84
N TRP A 395 -9.27 -26.70 15.08
CA TRP A 395 -8.80 -27.49 16.21
C TRP A 395 -9.69 -28.71 16.51
N THR A 396 -11.00 -28.65 16.22
CA THR A 396 -11.91 -29.81 16.47
C THR A 396 -11.51 -31.07 15.70
N ASP A 397 -10.79 -30.90 14.59
CA ASP A 397 -10.35 -31.96 13.69
C ASP A 397 -8.83 -32.19 13.72
N ARG A 398 -8.09 -31.50 14.61
CA ARG A 398 -6.65 -31.67 14.80
C ARG A 398 -6.36 -32.50 16.05
N GLU A 399 -5.24 -33.21 16.04
CA GLU A 399 -4.76 -33.93 17.22
C GLU A 399 -4.39 -32.92 18.30
N ALA A 400 -5.06 -33.01 19.45
CA ALA A 400 -4.82 -32.14 20.58
C ALA A 400 -3.87 -32.83 21.55
N PRO A 401 -2.68 -32.25 21.84
CA PRO A 401 -1.88 -32.65 22.96
C PRO A 401 -2.76 -32.83 24.21
N VAL A 402 -3.54 -31.88 24.69
CA VAL A 402 -4.20 -32.04 26.00
C VAL A 402 -5.14 -33.28 26.08
N LEU A 403 -5.60 -33.81 24.94
CA LEU A 403 -6.45 -35.00 24.80
C LEU A 403 -5.70 -36.30 24.46
N GLY A 404 -4.40 -36.37 24.78
CA GLY A 404 -3.63 -37.59 24.52
C GLY A 404 -3.25 -37.78 23.04
N GLY A 405 -3.31 -36.73 22.21
CA GLY A 405 -3.09 -36.84 20.76
C GLY A 405 -4.34 -37.26 19.99
N LYS A 406 -5.50 -37.35 20.66
CA LYS A 406 -6.79 -37.56 20.00
C LYS A 406 -7.35 -36.24 19.50
N THR A 407 -8.17 -36.29 18.45
CA THR A 407 -8.99 -35.13 18.08
C THR A 407 -10.09 -34.90 19.11
N PRO A 408 -10.52 -33.65 19.35
CA PRO A 408 -11.63 -33.34 20.25
C PRO A 408 -12.91 -34.13 19.94
N ARG A 409 -13.26 -34.25 18.66
CA ARG A 409 -14.41 -35.08 18.22
C ARG A 409 -14.24 -36.55 18.61
N HIS A 410 -13.05 -37.11 18.43
CA HIS A 410 -12.82 -38.51 18.74
C HIS A 410 -12.79 -38.76 20.26
N ALA A 411 -12.18 -37.86 21.04
CA ALA A 411 -12.16 -37.95 22.50
C ALA A 411 -13.59 -37.92 23.08
N ALA A 412 -14.46 -37.07 22.53
CA ALA A 412 -15.86 -36.95 22.94
C ALA A 412 -16.75 -38.17 22.61
N THR A 413 -16.24 -39.23 21.97
CA THR A 413 -17.03 -40.47 21.75
C THR A 413 -17.24 -41.28 23.03
N THR A 414 -16.34 -41.15 24.01
CA THR A 414 -16.39 -41.86 25.30
C THR A 414 -16.98 -40.97 26.39
N LYS A 415 -17.54 -41.55 27.46
CA LYS A 415 -18.08 -40.75 28.58
C LYS A 415 -16.96 -39.96 29.28
N GLU A 416 -15.86 -40.64 29.60
CA GLU A 416 -14.69 -40.02 30.25
C GLU A 416 -14.07 -38.93 29.37
N GLY A 417 -13.94 -39.18 28.06
CA GLY A 417 -13.41 -38.20 27.12
C GLY A 417 -14.34 -37.01 26.90
N ARG A 418 -15.67 -37.17 26.96
CA ARG A 418 -16.61 -36.03 26.98
C ARG A 418 -16.39 -35.13 28.18
N GLU A 419 -16.23 -35.71 29.36
CA GLU A 419 -15.96 -34.95 30.59
C GLU A 419 -14.59 -34.24 30.53
N GLN A 420 -13.61 -34.82 29.83
CA GLN A 420 -12.30 -34.20 29.63
C GLN A 420 -12.36 -33.03 28.63
N VAL A 421 -13.03 -33.22 27.49
CA VAL A 421 -13.19 -32.16 26.47
C VAL A 421 -14.07 -31.03 27.02
N ALA A 422 -15.13 -31.32 27.77
CA ALA A 422 -15.96 -30.31 28.41
C ALA A 422 -15.15 -29.43 29.36
N ARG A 423 -14.35 -30.05 30.26
CA ARG A 423 -13.45 -29.31 31.16
C ARG A 423 -12.43 -28.45 30.41
N LEU A 424 -11.88 -28.96 29.30
CA LEU A 424 -10.96 -28.20 28.47
C LEU A 424 -11.64 -26.97 27.84
N LEU A 425 -12.87 -27.13 27.33
CA LEU A 425 -13.64 -26.01 26.78
C LEU A 425 -13.97 -24.96 27.86
N ASP A 426 -14.33 -25.40 29.07
CA ASP A 426 -14.56 -24.51 30.21
C ASP A 426 -13.27 -23.73 30.59
N GLU A 427 -12.11 -24.41 30.59
CA GLU A 427 -10.81 -23.77 30.83
C GLU A 427 -10.46 -22.77 29.72
N MET A 428 -10.71 -23.09 28.46
CA MET A 428 -10.47 -22.18 27.33
C MET A 428 -11.38 -20.95 27.42
N GLU A 429 -12.66 -21.13 27.70
CA GLU A 429 -13.65 -20.06 27.87
C GLU A 429 -13.32 -19.12 29.05
N GLN A 430 -12.87 -19.69 30.17
CA GLN A 430 -12.44 -18.92 31.34
C GLN A 430 -11.18 -18.09 31.07
N ASN A 431 -10.32 -18.54 30.16
CA ASN A 431 -9.06 -17.88 29.83
C ASN A 431 -9.09 -17.11 28.51
N ASP A 432 -10.26 -16.97 27.89
CA ASP A 432 -10.45 -16.28 26.62
C ASP A 432 -9.87 -14.85 26.66
N LEU A 433 -9.14 -14.46 25.60
CA LEU A 433 -8.53 -13.13 25.53
C LEU A 433 -9.57 -12.01 25.46
N GLY A 434 -10.78 -12.31 25.01
CA GLY A 434 -11.91 -11.39 24.99
C GLY A 434 -12.18 -10.79 26.37
N TRP A 435 -11.94 -11.53 27.47
CA TRP A 435 -12.08 -10.97 28.82
C TRP A 435 -11.19 -9.75 29.05
N SER A 436 -9.96 -9.76 28.52
CA SER A 436 -9.02 -8.65 28.62
C SER A 436 -9.22 -7.55 27.56
N HIS A 437 -9.80 -7.90 26.41
CA HIS A 437 -9.97 -6.97 25.28
C HIS A 437 -11.32 -6.25 25.33
N ILE A 438 -12.40 -7.02 25.49
CA ILE A 438 -13.78 -6.57 25.32
C ILE A 438 -14.67 -6.84 26.54
N GLY A 439 -14.14 -7.45 27.60
CA GLY A 439 -14.85 -7.71 28.86
C GLY A 439 -15.81 -8.90 28.83
N ARG A 440 -15.78 -9.72 27.78
CA ARG A 440 -16.57 -10.96 27.59
C ARG A 440 -15.80 -11.94 26.70
N PRO A 441 -16.13 -13.23 26.65
CA PRO A 441 -15.50 -14.15 25.70
C PRO A 441 -15.67 -13.64 24.26
N ALA A 442 -14.60 -13.68 23.47
CA ALA A 442 -14.62 -13.24 22.07
C ALA A 442 -15.19 -14.30 21.13
N PHE A 443 -15.29 -15.55 21.59
CA PHE A 443 -15.84 -16.67 20.86
C PHE A 443 -16.97 -17.35 21.66
N ASP A 444 -18.00 -17.84 20.97
CA ASP A 444 -19.09 -18.60 21.59
C ASP A 444 -18.70 -20.09 21.69
N TYR A 445 -18.26 -20.50 22.87
CA TYR A 445 -17.82 -21.87 23.13
C TYR A 445 -18.93 -22.92 23.01
N ASN A 446 -20.21 -22.53 23.02
CA ASN A 446 -21.30 -23.47 22.74
C ASN A 446 -21.30 -23.94 21.28
N VAL A 447 -20.80 -23.12 20.34
CA VAL A 447 -20.56 -23.53 18.96
C VAL A 447 -19.59 -24.70 18.91
N LEU A 448 -18.48 -24.62 19.66
CA LEU A 448 -17.52 -25.74 19.75
C LEU A 448 -18.11 -26.97 20.41
N ARG A 449 -18.85 -26.80 21.53
CA ARG A 449 -19.54 -27.91 22.22
C ARG A 449 -20.45 -28.66 21.26
N GLY A 450 -21.24 -27.93 20.45
CA GLY A 450 -22.07 -28.51 19.39
C GLY A 450 -21.27 -29.29 18.35
N HIS A 451 -20.14 -28.75 17.88
CA HIS A 451 -19.29 -29.45 16.91
C HIS A 451 -18.65 -30.73 17.46
N VAL A 452 -18.25 -30.77 18.73
CA VAL A 452 -17.65 -31.97 19.34
C VAL A 452 -18.68 -32.95 19.90
N GLY A 453 -19.98 -32.61 19.86
CA GLY A 453 -21.07 -33.47 20.33
C GLY A 453 -21.24 -33.49 21.85
N ILE A 454 -20.97 -32.35 22.50
CA ILE A 454 -21.17 -32.13 23.94
C ILE A 454 -22.38 -31.20 24.15
N ASP A 455 -23.12 -31.41 25.23
CA ASP A 455 -24.29 -30.61 25.56
C ASP A 455 -23.92 -29.13 25.80
N GLU A 456 -24.79 -28.23 25.34
CA GLU A 456 -24.64 -26.80 25.57
C GLU A 456 -24.72 -26.46 27.07
N VAL A 457 -23.89 -25.51 27.50
CA VAL A 457 -23.98 -24.95 28.84
C VAL A 457 -24.88 -23.73 28.77
N ARG A 458 -25.96 -23.71 29.54
CA ARG A 458 -26.80 -22.52 29.67
C ARG A 458 -26.00 -21.43 30.36
N CYS A 459 -25.62 -20.38 29.63
CA CYS A 459 -25.11 -19.16 30.25
C CYS A 459 -26.24 -18.50 31.05
N GLU A 460 -26.21 -18.66 32.37
CA GLU A 460 -26.98 -17.78 33.24
C GLU A 460 -26.36 -16.38 33.16
N ASN A 461 -27.02 -15.48 32.43
CA ASN A 461 -26.69 -14.05 32.43
C ASN A 461 -26.72 -13.54 33.87
N THR A 462 -25.54 -13.48 34.50
CA THR A 462 -25.38 -12.82 35.79
C THR A 462 -24.71 -11.48 35.51
N PRO A 463 -25.46 -10.35 35.42
CA PRO A 463 -24.84 -9.04 35.49
C PRO A 463 -24.48 -8.82 36.95
N THR A 464 -23.29 -9.25 37.36
CA THR A 464 -22.71 -8.82 38.64
C THR A 464 -21.38 -8.16 38.38
N GLU A 465 -21.43 -6.83 38.44
CA GLU A 465 -20.37 -5.97 38.95
C GLU A 465 -19.23 -6.76 39.63
N ARG A 466 -18.14 -6.97 38.91
CA ARG A 466 -16.82 -7.04 39.55
C ARG A 466 -16.24 -5.65 39.47
N THR A 467 -16.53 -4.90 40.52
CA THR A 467 -16.06 -3.55 40.80
C THR A 467 -14.54 -3.48 40.74
N ARG A 468 -14.07 -2.51 39.94
CA ARG A 468 -12.77 -1.79 39.91
C ARG A 468 -11.54 -2.42 40.55
#